data_AF-A0A8T0EVL5-F1
#
_entry.id   AF-A0A8T0EVL5-F1
#
_cell.length_a   1.000
_cell.length_b   1.000
_cell.length_c   1.000
_cell.angle_alpha   90.00
_cell.angle_beta   90.00
_cell.angle_gamma   90.00
#
_symmetry.space_group_name_H-M   'P 1'
#
loop_
_entity.id
_entity.type
_entity.pdbx_description
1 polymer ?
#
loop_
_entity_poly.entity_id
_entity_poly.type
_entity_poly.pdbx_seq_one_letter_code
_entity_poly.pdbx_strand_id
1 'polypeptide(L)'
;METEPCVRSEHNWVQDLADTYHRNLIEKTDPVVMQWPLVGRDRLNLFIIFCYVMFVNIIGPRLMKNRKPFDLRWLMVPYNIALVIVNFYVFIEFLKIRLVLSHTDSCATLDLKNDSNIFRAPLATNFLDSLCYS
;
A
#
# COMPACT_ATOMS: atom_id res chain seq x y z
N MET A 1 5.12 30.15 -21.25
CA MET A 1 6.20 29.28 -20.75
C MET A 1 7.11 30.16 -19.93
N GLU A 2 6.88 30.25 -18.63
CA GLU A 2 7.87 30.83 -17.72
C GLU A 2 9.02 29.84 -17.62
N THR A 3 10.21 30.31 -17.97
CA THR A 3 11.46 29.59 -17.79
C THR A 3 11.84 29.66 -16.31
N GLU A 4 11.84 28.51 -15.62
CA GLU A 4 12.42 28.44 -14.28
C GLU A 4 13.95 28.71 -14.37
N PRO A 5 14.52 29.51 -13.46
CA PRO A 5 15.95 29.87 -13.51
C PRO A 5 16.86 28.69 -13.12
N CYS A 6 18.04 28.59 -13.75
CA CYS A 6 19.09 27.66 -13.35
C CYS A 6 19.63 28.00 -11.95
N VAL A 7 19.18 27.25 -10.94
CA VAL A 7 19.79 27.24 -9.60
C VAL A 7 21.15 26.54 -9.69
N ARG A 8 22.20 27.19 -9.19
CA ARG A 8 23.53 26.60 -9.03
C ARG A 8 23.47 25.48 -7.99
N SER A 9 23.80 24.26 -8.37
CA SER A 9 23.80 23.10 -7.49
C SER A 9 24.90 23.20 -6.44
N GLU A 10 24.56 23.68 -5.24
CA GLU A 10 25.20 23.10 -4.06
C GLU A 10 24.89 21.61 -4.07
N HIS A 11 25.91 20.76 -3.89
CA HIS A 11 25.76 19.31 -3.94
C HIS A 11 25.06 18.78 -2.67
N ASN A 12 23.86 19.29 -2.39
CA ASN A 12 22.98 18.84 -1.34
C ASN A 12 22.22 17.61 -1.85
N TRP A 13 22.90 16.47 -1.77
CA TRP A 13 22.36 15.14 -2.10
C TRP A 13 21.01 14.85 -1.43
N VAL A 14 20.71 15.51 -0.31
CA VAL A 14 19.43 15.44 0.38
C VAL A 14 18.28 16.04 -0.42
N GLN A 15 18.50 17.20 -1.05
CA GLN A 15 17.48 17.89 -1.85
C GLN A 15 17.24 17.15 -3.17
N ASP A 16 18.31 16.69 -3.81
CA ASP A 16 18.22 15.91 -5.05
C ASP A 16 17.48 14.57 -4.87
N LEU A 17 17.68 13.90 -3.73
CA LEU A 17 16.91 12.71 -3.37
C LEU A 17 15.44 13.03 -3.09
N ALA A 18 15.16 14.15 -2.42
CA ALA A 18 13.79 14.58 -2.14
C ALA A 18 13.02 14.89 -3.44
N ASP A 19 13.67 15.57 -4.38
CA ASP A 19 13.09 15.90 -5.69
C ASP A 19 12.90 14.64 -6.54
N THR A 20 13.88 13.73 -6.52
CA THR A 20 13.80 12.44 -7.21
C THR A 20 12.69 11.56 -6.65
N TYR A 21 12.52 11.54 -5.32
CA TYR A 21 11.44 10.84 -4.64
C TYR A 21 10.08 11.42 -5.03
N HIS A 22 9.93 12.75 -4.97
CA HIS A 22 8.68 13.42 -5.31
C HIS A 22 8.25 13.16 -6.76
N ARG A 23 9.14 13.30 -7.73
CA ARG A 23 8.80 13.13 -9.15
C ARG A 23 8.51 11.68 -9.54
N ASN A 24 9.19 10.72 -8.93
CA ASN A 24 9.04 9.31 -9.32
C ASN A 24 7.94 8.58 -8.58
N LEU A 25 7.70 8.93 -7.31
CA LEU A 25 6.77 8.20 -6.46
C LEU A 25 5.51 9.01 -6.20
N ILE A 26 5.63 10.23 -5.71
CA ILE A 26 4.46 11.03 -5.35
C ILE A 26 3.68 11.43 -6.61
N GLU A 27 4.31 12.04 -7.60
CA GLU A 27 3.62 12.51 -8.81
C GLU A 27 2.95 11.39 -9.63
N LYS A 28 3.51 10.17 -9.58
CA LYS A 28 2.99 9.00 -10.31
C LYS A 28 1.99 8.16 -9.51
N THR A 29 1.80 8.44 -8.22
CA THR A 29 0.88 7.68 -7.37
C THR A 29 -0.54 8.18 -7.54
N ASP A 30 -1.49 7.25 -7.55
CA ASP A 30 -2.91 7.54 -7.61
C ASP A 30 -3.36 8.45 -6.43
N PRO A 31 -4.04 9.59 -6.70
CA PRO A 31 -4.50 10.51 -5.65
C PRO A 31 -5.48 9.87 -4.66
N VAL A 32 -6.17 8.78 -5.00
CA VAL A 32 -7.05 8.05 -4.08
C VAL A 32 -6.22 7.29 -3.04
N VAL A 33 -5.14 6.66 -3.48
CA VAL A 33 -4.25 5.87 -2.61
C VAL A 33 -3.48 6.79 -1.66
N MET A 34 -3.13 8.01 -2.10
CA MET A 34 -2.49 9.00 -1.23
C MET A 34 -3.36 9.44 -0.05
N GLN A 35 -4.67 9.31 -0.13
CA GLN A 35 -5.55 9.70 0.99
C GLN A 35 -5.55 8.67 2.13
N TRP A 36 -4.91 7.51 1.93
CA TRP A 36 -4.84 6.49 2.96
C TRP A 36 -3.90 6.92 4.09
N PRO A 37 -4.30 6.74 5.35
CA PRO A 37 -3.64 7.35 6.51
C PRO A 37 -2.17 6.94 6.71
N LEU A 38 -1.78 5.76 6.18
CA LEU A 38 -0.42 5.23 6.28
C LEU A 38 0.43 5.52 5.03
N VAL A 39 -0.22 5.76 3.88
CA VAL A 39 0.46 6.03 2.61
C VAL A 39 0.67 7.52 2.42
N GLY A 40 -0.33 8.36 2.71
CA GLY A 40 -0.22 9.82 2.56
C GLY A 40 0.73 10.50 3.54
N ARG A 41 1.30 9.77 4.50
CA ARG A 41 2.21 10.31 5.51
C ARG A 41 3.50 9.51 5.59
N ASP A 42 4.33 9.66 4.57
CA ASP A 42 5.61 8.96 4.38
C ASP A 42 6.51 8.98 5.61
N ARG A 43 6.63 10.14 6.27
CA ARG A 43 7.43 10.31 7.48
C ARG A 43 6.95 9.43 8.65
N LEU A 44 5.63 9.26 8.79
CA LEU A 44 5.06 8.41 9.84
C LEU A 44 5.29 6.93 9.51
N ASN A 45 5.16 6.54 8.24
CA ASN A 45 5.43 5.18 7.81
C ASN A 45 6.88 4.77 8.10
N LEU A 46 7.84 5.60 7.69
CA LEU A 46 9.27 5.39 7.96
C LEU A 46 9.56 5.32 9.47
N PHE A 47 8.92 6.18 10.27
CA PHE A 47 9.05 6.15 11.72
C PHE A 47 8.55 4.83 12.32
N ILE A 48 7.39 4.33 11.91
CA ILE A 48 6.83 3.07 12.40
C ILE A 48 7.77 1.89 12.07
N ILE A 49 8.30 1.85 10.85
CA ILE A 49 9.25 0.80 10.43
C ILE A 49 10.51 0.86 11.30
N PHE A 50 11.08 2.05 11.46
CA PHE A 50 12.26 2.24 12.30
C PHE A 50 12.02 1.80 13.75
N CYS A 51 10.89 2.21 14.34
CA CYS A 51 10.49 1.81 15.68
C CYS A 51 10.33 0.29 15.80
N TYR A 52 9.71 -0.36 14.82
CA TYR A 52 9.56 -1.82 14.79
C TYR A 52 10.92 -2.53 14.77
N VAL A 53 11.82 -2.12 13.88
CA VAL A 53 13.17 -2.71 13.76
C VAL A 53 13.98 -2.52 15.04
N MET A 54 13.94 -1.32 15.63
CA MET A 54 14.60 -1.02 16.90
C MET A 54 14.02 -1.87 18.04
N PHE A 55 12.69 -2.02 18.09
CA PHE A 55 12.02 -2.83 19.10
C PHE A 55 12.43 -4.30 19.00
N VAL A 56 12.39 -4.89 17.80
CA VAL A 56 12.69 -6.31 17.60
C VAL A 56 14.17 -6.65 17.78
N ASN A 57 15.10 -5.78 17.35
CA ASN A 57 16.54 -6.08 17.41
C ASN A 57 17.20 -5.70 18.74
N ILE A 58 16.73 -4.64 19.40
CA ILE A 58 17.43 -4.06 20.55
C ILE A 58 16.63 -4.29 21.83
N ILE A 59 15.36 -3.90 21.84
CA ILE A 59 14.53 -3.91 23.06
C ILE A 59 14.09 -5.34 23.38
N GLY A 60 13.63 -6.09 22.39
CA GLY A 60 13.17 -7.47 22.52
C GLY A 60 14.23 -8.39 23.14
N PRO A 61 15.44 -8.49 22.56
CA PRO A 61 16.48 -9.37 23.08
C PRO A 61 16.97 -8.97 24.48
N ARG A 62 17.03 -7.66 24.78
CA ARG A 62 17.37 -7.16 26.12
C ARG A 62 16.32 -7.55 27.16
N LEU A 63 15.04 -7.44 26.82
CA LEU A 63 13.94 -7.82 27.71
C LEU A 63 13.85 -9.34 27.91
N MET A 64 14.21 -10.13 26.90
CA MET A 64 14.16 -11.59 26.94
C MET A 64 15.41 -12.25 27.56
N LYS A 65 16.51 -11.52 27.77
CA LYS A 65 17.79 -12.08 28.25
C LYS A 65 17.69 -12.85 29.58
N ASN A 66 16.81 -12.44 30.49
CA ASN A 66 16.66 -13.04 31.82
C ASN A 66 15.25 -13.59 32.08
N ARG A 67 14.47 -13.87 31.03
CA ARG A 67 13.07 -14.31 31.14
C ARG A 67 12.86 -15.58 30.32
N LYS A 68 12.06 -16.51 30.86
CA LYS A 68 11.61 -17.70 30.11
C LYS A 68 10.77 -17.26 28.91
N PRO A 69 10.79 -18.01 27.79
CA PRO A 69 9.99 -17.69 26.62
C PRO A 69 8.52 -17.63 27.00
N PHE A 70 7.83 -16.58 26.56
CA PHE A 70 6.41 -16.43 26.76
C PHE A 70 5.64 -17.47 25.93
N ASP A 71 4.63 -18.09 26.51
CA ASP A 71 3.72 -18.96 25.75
C ASP A 71 2.62 -18.11 25.12
N LEU A 72 2.88 -17.63 23.89
CA LEU A 72 1.91 -16.87 23.09
C LEU A 72 1.03 -17.76 22.22
N ARG A 73 0.97 -19.08 22.44
CA ARG A 73 0.18 -19.99 21.59
C ARG A 73 -1.28 -19.56 21.49
N TRP A 74 -1.87 -19.10 22.60
CA TRP A 74 -3.25 -18.62 22.64
C TRP A 74 -3.48 -17.36 21.79
N LEU A 75 -2.47 -16.52 21.59
CA LEU A 75 -2.55 -15.35 20.70
C LEU A 75 -2.19 -15.68 19.25
N MET A 76 -1.22 -16.57 19.05
CA MET A 76 -0.73 -16.97 17.72
C MET A 76 -1.78 -17.73 16.91
N VAL A 77 -2.58 -18.59 17.55
CA VAL A 77 -3.63 -19.35 16.87
C VAL A 77 -4.70 -18.45 16.24
N PRO A 78 -5.39 -17.55 16.97
CA PRO A 78 -6.39 -16.67 16.38
C PRO A 78 -5.76 -15.67 15.39
N TYR A 79 -4.52 -15.23 15.62
CA TYR A 79 -3.79 -14.38 14.67
C TYR A 79 -3.62 -15.06 13.30
N ASN A 80 -3.13 -16.30 13.27
CA ASN A 80 -2.95 -17.04 12.03
C ASN A 80 -4.27 -17.34 11.33
N ILE A 81 -5.34 -17.64 12.08
CA ILE A 81 -6.68 -17.85 11.51
C ILE A 81 -7.20 -16.55 10.87
N ALA A 82 -7.10 -15.43 11.58
CA ALA A 82 -7.47 -14.13 11.04
C ALA A 82 -6.68 -13.80 9.77
N LEU A 83 -5.38 -14.08 9.75
CA LEU A 83 -4.53 -13.87 8.58
C LEU A 83 -4.98 -14.71 7.38
N VAL A 84 -5.34 -15.99 7.60
CA VAL A 84 -5.88 -16.85 6.53
C VAL A 84 -7.20 -16.30 6.00
N ILE A 85 -8.12 -15.87 6.88
CA ILE A 85 -9.42 -15.31 6.47
C ILE A 85 -9.22 -14.03 5.63
N VAL A 86 -8.37 -13.11 6.08
CA VAL A 86 -8.09 -11.86 5.36
C VAL A 86 -7.42 -12.14 4.01
N ASN A 87 -6.42 -13.02 3.98
CA ASN A 87 -5.76 -13.40 2.73
C ASN A 87 -6.71 -14.08 1.75
N PHE A 88 -7.60 -14.94 2.26
CA PHE A 88 -8.62 -15.59 1.43
C PHE A 88 -9.61 -14.57 0.86
N TYR A 89 -10.05 -13.60 1.66
CA TYR A 89 -10.90 -12.51 1.20
C TYR A 89 -10.26 -11.71 0.05
N VAL A 90 -9.01 -11.26 0.25
CA VAL A 90 -8.25 -10.52 -0.78
C VAL A 90 -8.05 -11.37 -2.04
N PHE A 91 -7.81 -12.68 -1.88
CA PHE A 91 -7.65 -13.60 -3.01
C PHE A 91 -8.92 -13.72 -3.85
N ILE A 92 -10.10 -13.79 -3.22
CA ILE A 92 -11.37 -13.84 -3.95
C ILE A 92 -11.62 -12.54 -4.72
N GLU A 93 -11.39 -11.37 -4.11
CA GLU A 93 -11.51 -10.09 -4.80
C GLU A 93 -10.55 -10.01 -5.99
N PHE A 94 -9.31 -10.45 -5.81
CA PHE A 94 -8.33 -10.50 -6.89
C PHE A 94 -8.77 -11.43 -8.03
N LEU A 95 -9.36 -12.59 -7.73
CA LEU A 95 -9.89 -13.50 -8.75
C LEU A 95 -11.05 -12.90 -9.54
N LYS A 96 -11.98 -12.20 -8.87
CA LYS A 96 -13.07 -11.49 -9.57
C LYS A 96 -12.51 -10.48 -10.57
N ILE A 97 -11.57 -9.64 -10.13
CA ILE A 97 -10.90 -8.65 -10.99
C ILE A 97 -10.21 -9.34 -12.17
N ARG A 98 -9.47 -10.42 -11.92
CA ARG A 98 -8.75 -11.18 -12.96
C ARG A 98 -9.69 -11.83 -13.98
N LEU A 99 -10.82 -12.38 -13.53
CA LEU A 99 -11.80 -13.00 -14.42
C LEU A 99 -12.46 -11.96 -15.34
N VAL A 100 -12.81 -10.79 -14.81
CA VAL A 100 -13.35 -9.67 -15.60
C VAL A 100 -12.31 -9.15 -16.61
N LEU A 101 -11.05 -8.99 -16.19
CA LEU A 101 -9.96 -8.56 -17.06
C LEU A 101 -9.59 -9.62 -18.12
N SER A 102 -9.88 -10.90 -17.87
CA SER A 102 -9.67 -11.96 -18.86
C SER A 102 -10.72 -11.96 -19.97
N HIS A 103 -11.86 -11.33 -19.75
CA HIS A 103 -12.94 -11.24 -20.75
C HIS A 103 -12.93 -9.92 -21.53
N THR A 104 -12.09 -8.96 -21.11
CA THR A 104 -11.81 -7.73 -21.85
C THR A 104 -10.53 -7.91 -22.66
N ASP A 105 -10.45 -7.31 -23.85
CA ASP A 105 -9.24 -7.35 -24.68
C ASP A 105 -8.05 -6.85 -23.85
N SER A 106 -6.88 -7.49 -24.01
CA SER A 106 -5.71 -7.38 -23.12
C SER A 106 -5.11 -5.97 -22.95
N CYS A 107 -5.70 -4.94 -23.55
CA CYS A 107 -5.33 -3.53 -23.44
C CYS A 107 -6.51 -2.65 -22.98
N ALA A 108 -7.20 -3.04 -21.90
CA ALA A 108 -8.07 -2.11 -21.18
C ALA A 108 -7.19 -1.14 -20.36
N THR A 109 -7.12 0.12 -20.76
CA THR A 109 -6.46 1.17 -19.98
C THR A 109 -7.33 1.51 -18.77
N LEU A 110 -6.85 1.20 -17.57
CA LEU A 110 -7.51 1.59 -16.32
C LEU A 110 -7.35 3.09 -16.11
N ASP A 111 -8.41 3.86 -16.33
CA ASP A 111 -8.41 5.30 -16.17
C ASP A 111 -8.70 5.69 -14.72
N LEU A 112 -7.66 5.58 -13.87
CA LEU A 112 -7.70 5.84 -12.43
C LEU A 112 -8.12 7.28 -12.07
N LYS A 113 -8.08 8.19 -13.04
CA LYS A 113 -8.44 9.60 -12.85
C LYS A 113 -9.95 9.85 -12.88
N ASN A 114 -10.70 9.02 -13.62
CA ASN A 114 -12.14 9.18 -13.80
C ASN A 114 -12.94 8.25 -12.86
N ASP A 115 -12.39 7.08 -12.53
CA ASP A 115 -12.99 6.12 -11.61
C ASP A 115 -12.34 6.15 -10.22
N SER A 116 -12.60 7.21 -9.45
CA SER A 116 -12.19 7.32 -8.04
C SER A 116 -12.78 6.22 -7.13
N ASN A 117 -13.60 5.34 -7.68
CA ASN A 117 -14.32 4.27 -6.97
C ASN A 117 -13.82 2.85 -7.30
N ILE A 118 -12.76 2.67 -8.10
CA ILE A 118 -12.23 1.32 -8.44
C ILE A 118 -11.92 0.48 -7.18
N PHE A 119 -11.36 1.09 -6.13
CA PHE A 119 -11.09 0.40 -4.86
C PHE A 119 -12.32 0.22 -3.95
N ARG A 120 -13.41 0.97 -4.20
CA ARG A 120 -14.72 0.84 -3.53
C ARG A 120 -15.68 -0.09 -4.29
N ALA A 121 -15.29 -0.56 -5.47
CA ALA A 121 -16.08 -1.43 -6.32
C ALA A 121 -16.03 -2.94 -6.00
N PRO A 122 -15.89 -3.41 -4.75
CA PRO A 122 -16.37 -4.76 -4.43
C PRO A 122 -17.72 -4.78 -3.70
N LEU A 123 -18.39 -3.63 -3.54
CA LEU A 123 -19.69 -3.55 -2.84
C LEU A 123 -20.90 -3.19 -3.72
N ALA A 124 -20.72 -2.79 -4.98
CA ALA A 124 -21.81 -2.23 -5.79
C ALA A 124 -21.88 -2.73 -7.24
N THR A 125 -21.31 -3.89 -7.56
CA THR A 125 -21.66 -4.56 -8.82
C THR A 125 -22.17 -5.93 -8.47
N ASN A 126 -23.50 -6.06 -8.43
CA ASN A 126 -24.08 -7.37 -8.64
C ASN A 126 -23.51 -7.85 -9.98
N PHE A 127 -23.08 -9.09 -10.05
CA PHE A 127 -22.58 -9.75 -11.26
C PHE A 127 -23.53 -9.59 -12.48
N LEU A 128 -24.79 -9.22 -12.21
CA LEU A 128 -25.85 -8.93 -13.18
C LEU A 128 -25.75 -7.53 -13.83
N ASP A 129 -25.09 -6.53 -13.22
CA ASP A 129 -25.05 -5.17 -13.77
C ASP A 129 -24.03 -5.05 -14.91
N SER A 130 -22.96 -5.86 -14.90
CA SER A 130 -21.98 -5.95 -16.00
C SER A 130 -22.49 -6.71 -17.23
N LEU A 131 -23.56 -7.50 -17.09
CA LEU A 131 -24.21 -8.19 -18.21
C LEU A 131 -25.25 -7.32 -18.94
N CYS A 132 -25.61 -6.16 -18.37
CA CYS A 132 -26.65 -5.28 -18.92
C CYS A 132 -26.09 -4.07 -19.69
N TYR A 133 -24.76 -3.92 -19.72
CA TYR A 133 -24.05 -2.97 -20.59
C TYR A 133 -23.36 -3.72 -21.74
N SER A 134 -24.13 -4.57 -22.43
CA SER A 134 -23.81 -5.14 -23.74
C SER A 134 -25.01 -5.00 -24.66
#